data_AF-L8HTG1-F1
#
_entry.id   AF-L8HTG1-F1
#
_cell.length_a   1.000
_cell.length_b   1.000
_cell.length_c   1.000
_cell.angle_alpha   90.00
_cell.angle_beta   90.00
_cell.angle_gamma   90.00
#
_symmetry.space_group_name_H-M   'P 1'
#
loop_
_entity.id
_entity.type
_entity.pdbx_description
1 polymer ?
#
loop_
_entity_poly.entity_id
_entity_poly.type
_entity_poly.pdbx_seq_one_letter_code
_entity_poly.pdbx_strand_id
1 'polypeptide(L)'
;SKMTPAEDIPGSRGRQVCRRHELYVSFQDLGWLDWVIAPQGYSAYYCEGECSFPLDSCMNATNHAILQSLVHLLKPQAVPKACCAPTKLSATSVLYYDSSNNVILRKHRNMVVRACGCH
;
A
#
# COMPACT_ATOMS: atom_id res chain seq x y z
N SER A 1 16.42 -19.33 25.92
CA SER A 1 16.30 -17.86 25.77
C SER A 1 14.93 -17.54 25.23
N LYS A 2 14.02 -17.04 26.07
CA LYS A 2 12.66 -16.64 25.68
C LYS A 2 12.68 -15.18 25.24
N MET A 3 12.12 -14.89 24.07
CA MET A 3 11.92 -13.54 23.52
C MET A 3 10.73 -12.90 24.24
N THR A 4 10.93 -11.75 24.90
CA THR A 4 9.85 -10.97 25.50
C THR A 4 9.18 -10.08 24.43
N PRO A 5 7.86 -9.84 24.49
CA PRO A 5 7.20 -8.86 23.63
C PRO A 5 7.55 -7.45 24.11
N ALA A 6 7.74 -6.52 23.18
CA ALA A 6 7.97 -5.11 23.49
C ALA A 6 6.76 -4.54 24.25
N GLU A 7 7.01 -3.98 25.43
CA GLU A 7 6.02 -3.27 26.23
C GLU A 7 5.61 -1.97 25.53
N ASP A 8 4.29 -1.80 25.31
CA ASP A 8 3.68 -0.58 24.80
C ASP A 8 3.80 0.55 25.84
N ILE A 9 4.54 1.61 25.49
CA ILE A 9 4.64 2.85 26.28
C ILE A 9 3.41 3.73 25.98
N PRO A 10 2.56 4.06 26.98
CA PRO A 10 1.36 4.85 26.76
C PRO A 10 1.72 6.35 26.76
N GLY A 11 1.98 6.90 25.58
CA GLY A 11 2.32 8.33 25.42
C GLY A 11 2.66 8.79 24.01
N SER A 12 2.89 7.86 23.06
CA SER A 12 3.01 8.19 21.64
C SER A 12 1.86 7.51 20.90
N ARG A 13 0.91 8.28 20.36
CA ARG A 13 0.22 7.81 19.15
C ARG A 13 1.27 7.85 18.03
N GLY A 14 2.21 6.92 18.08
CA GLY A 14 3.37 6.84 17.22
C GLY A 14 2.87 6.76 15.79
N ARG A 15 3.09 7.84 15.05
CA ARG A 15 2.70 7.91 13.65
C ARG A 15 3.38 6.72 12.95
N GLN A 16 2.57 5.77 12.52
CA GLN A 16 3.06 4.48 12.02
C GLN A 16 4.00 4.74 10.85
N VAL A 17 5.17 4.11 10.86
CA VAL A 17 6.14 4.17 9.76
C VAL A 17 5.51 3.64 8.47
N CYS A 18 5.89 4.20 7.31
CA CYS A 18 5.43 3.75 6.01
C CYS A 18 5.50 2.22 5.85
N ARG A 19 4.33 1.59 5.72
CA ARG A 19 4.22 0.14 5.56
C ARG A 19 2.98 -0.27 4.78
N ARG A 20 2.93 -1.56 4.46
CA ARG A 20 1.75 -2.19 3.85
C ARG A 20 0.72 -2.48 4.93
N HIS A 21 -0.53 -2.16 4.64
CA HIS A 21 -1.69 -2.41 5.49
C HIS A 21 -2.68 -3.32 4.78
N GLU A 22 -3.45 -4.05 5.57
CA GLU A 22 -4.48 -4.95 5.07
C GLU A 22 -5.67 -4.17 4.51
N LEU A 23 -6.11 -4.57 3.31
CA LEU A 23 -7.33 -4.09 2.69
C LEU A 23 -7.89 -5.22 1.86
N TYR A 24 -9.12 -5.60 2.15
CA TYR A 24 -9.90 -6.50 1.33
C TYR A 24 -10.89 -5.68 0.51
N VAL A 25 -10.90 -5.90 -0.80
CA VAL A 25 -11.88 -5.29 -1.71
C VAL A 25 -12.93 -6.34 -2.02
N SER A 26 -14.14 -6.11 -1.54
CA SER A 26 -15.32 -6.91 -1.87
C SER A 26 -15.94 -6.39 -3.15
N PHE A 27 -16.19 -7.27 -4.12
CA PHE A 27 -16.93 -6.90 -5.33
C PHE A 27 -18.43 -6.72 -5.05
N GLN A 28 -18.92 -7.21 -3.91
CA GLN A 28 -20.26 -6.88 -3.43
C GLN A 28 -20.37 -5.41 -3.05
N ASP A 29 -19.41 -4.89 -2.29
CA ASP A 29 -19.43 -3.50 -1.81
C ASP A 29 -19.29 -2.49 -2.97
N LEU A 30 -18.69 -2.91 -4.08
CA LEU A 30 -18.59 -2.14 -5.32
C LEU A 30 -19.82 -2.27 -6.24
N GLY A 31 -20.75 -3.17 -5.93
CA GLY A 31 -21.90 -3.46 -6.80
C GLY A 31 -21.52 -4.17 -8.09
N TRP A 32 -20.50 -5.03 -8.06
CA TRP A 32 -19.94 -5.69 -9.26
C TRP A 32 -20.37 -7.16 -9.40
N LEU A 33 -21.15 -7.70 -8.47
CA LEU A 33 -21.59 -9.10 -8.51
C LEU A 33 -22.51 -9.44 -9.69
N ASP A 34 -23.13 -8.42 -10.32
CA ASP A 34 -23.99 -8.64 -11.48
C ASP A 34 -23.21 -9.11 -12.72
N TRP A 35 -21.92 -8.80 -12.79
CA TRP A 35 -21.08 -9.11 -13.95
C TRP A 35 -19.80 -9.86 -13.59
N VAL A 36 -19.30 -9.78 -12.35
CA VAL A 36 -18.16 -10.58 -11.89
C VAL A 36 -18.62 -11.94 -11.35
N ILE A 37 -18.07 -13.00 -11.92
CA ILE A 37 -18.35 -14.40 -11.52
C ILE A 37 -17.42 -14.81 -10.36
N ALA A 38 -16.12 -14.54 -10.48
CA ALA A 38 -15.13 -14.89 -9.47
C ALA A 38 -13.83 -14.06 -9.58
N PRO A 39 -13.09 -13.85 -8.47
CA PRO A 39 -13.49 -14.15 -7.09
C PRO A 39 -14.59 -13.18 -6.61
N GLN A 40 -15.10 -13.35 -5.39
CA GLN A 40 -16.05 -12.41 -4.77
C GLN A 40 -15.38 -11.12 -4.26
N GLY A 41 -14.05 -11.11 -4.24
CA GLY A 41 -13.22 -10.02 -3.76
C GLY A 41 -11.78 -10.49 -3.62
N TYR A 42 -10.88 -9.60 -3.25
CA TYR A 42 -9.47 -9.92 -3.13
C TYR A 42 -8.74 -9.01 -2.13
N SER A 43 -7.66 -9.52 -1.52
CA SER A 43 -6.79 -8.71 -0.67
C SER A 43 -5.92 -7.78 -1.53
N ALA A 44 -6.35 -6.52 -1.65
CA ALA A 44 -5.65 -5.49 -2.42
C ALA A 44 -4.45 -4.92 -1.65
N TYR A 45 -4.61 -4.75 -0.33
CA TYR A 45 -3.68 -4.01 0.54
C TYR A 45 -3.52 -2.54 0.10
N TYR A 46 -2.93 -1.72 0.96
CA TYR A 46 -2.55 -0.34 0.62
C TYR A 46 -1.30 0.09 1.38
N CYS A 47 -0.73 1.22 0.99
CA CYS A 47 0.43 1.82 1.64
C CYS A 47 0.00 3.03 2.44
N GLU A 48 0.42 3.07 3.70
CA GLU A 48 0.17 4.20 4.59
C GLU A 48 1.27 4.26 5.66
N GLY A 49 1.58 5.48 6.10
CA GLY A 49 2.48 5.78 7.18
C GLY A 49 3.38 6.97 6.86
N GLU A 50 4.19 7.38 7.84
CA GLU A 50 5.10 8.49 7.67
C GLU A 50 6.42 8.11 6.99
N CYS A 51 6.89 9.00 6.12
CA CYS A 51 8.23 9.04 5.56
C CYS A 51 9.00 10.22 6.17
N SER A 52 9.48 10.04 7.39
CA SER A 52 10.21 11.05 8.15
C SER A 52 11.70 10.71 8.13
N PHE A 53 12.58 11.71 8.01
CA PHE A 53 14.02 11.50 8.06
C PHE A 53 14.47 11.08 9.47
N PRO A 54 15.46 10.18 9.62
CA PRO A 54 16.13 9.42 8.56
C PRO A 54 15.19 8.34 7.98
N LEU A 55 15.15 8.24 6.64
CA LEU A 55 14.43 7.16 5.99
C LEU A 55 15.22 5.87 6.23
N ASP A 56 14.63 4.94 6.98
CA ASP A 56 15.23 3.63 7.23
C ASP A 56 15.46 2.89 5.90
N SER A 57 16.55 2.13 5.85
CA SER A 57 16.87 1.17 4.78
C SER A 57 15.69 0.26 4.41
N CYS A 58 14.84 -0.07 5.39
CA CYS A 58 13.64 -0.87 5.19
C CYS A 58 12.51 -0.16 4.40
N MET A 59 12.57 1.17 4.22
CA MET A 59 11.54 1.95 3.52
C MET A 59 11.72 2.01 2.01
N ASN A 60 12.66 1.25 1.42
CA ASN A 60 12.92 1.19 -0.03
C ASN A 60 12.98 2.58 -0.70
N ALA A 61 13.57 3.56 -0.02
CA ALA A 61 13.53 4.94 -0.46
C ALA A 61 14.45 5.18 -1.66
N THR A 62 14.02 6.05 -2.58
CA THR A 62 14.89 6.52 -3.66
C THR A 62 15.87 7.58 -3.16
N ASN A 63 16.98 7.79 -3.87
CA ASN A 63 17.88 8.91 -3.59
C ASN A 63 17.14 10.26 -3.59
N HIS A 64 16.16 10.43 -4.49
CA HIS A 64 15.31 11.62 -4.52
C HIS A 64 14.49 11.77 -3.22
N ALA A 65 13.86 10.69 -2.74
CA ALA A 65 13.10 10.72 -1.49
C ALA A 65 13.96 11.03 -0.27
N ILE A 66 15.20 10.54 -0.24
CA ILE A 66 16.18 10.88 0.81
C ILE A 66 16.51 12.38 0.78
N LEU A 67 16.86 12.92 -0.39
CA LEU A 67 17.14 14.34 -0.56
C LEU A 67 15.93 15.21 -0.26
N GLN A 68 14.75 14.84 -0.74
CA GLN A 68 13.50 15.54 -0.46
C GLN A 68 13.20 15.57 1.05
N SER A 69 13.39 14.45 1.75
CA SER A 69 13.19 14.38 3.19
C SER A 69 14.18 15.25 3.96
N LEU A 70 15.44 15.33 3.50
CA LEU A 70 16.44 16.24 4.06
C LEU A 70 16.08 17.71 3.81
N VAL A 71 15.67 18.07 2.58
CA VAL A 71 15.27 19.45 2.25
C VAL A 71 13.99 19.85 3.00
N HIS A 72 13.05 18.91 3.21
CA HIS A 72 11.86 19.14 4.02
C HIS A 72 12.21 19.52 5.47
N LEU A 73 13.24 18.93 6.08
CA LEU A 73 13.69 19.33 7.41
C LEU A 73 14.17 20.79 7.46
N LEU A 74 14.75 21.28 6.36
CA LEU A 74 15.28 22.65 6.27
C LEU A 74 14.20 23.67 5.86
N LYS A 75 13.28 23.27 4.99
CA LYS A 75 12.26 24.15 4.38
C LYS A 75 10.89 23.46 4.30
N PRO A 76 10.25 23.17 5.44
CA PRO A 76 9.01 22.37 5.48
C PRO A 76 7.82 23.03 4.78
N GLN A 77 7.82 24.36 4.65
CA GLN A 77 6.78 25.12 3.95
C GLN A 77 6.94 25.11 2.42
N ALA A 78 8.14 24.80 1.91
CA ALA A 78 8.44 24.82 0.49
C ALA A 78 8.47 23.42 -0.13
N VAL A 79 8.88 22.41 0.65
CA VAL A 79 9.03 21.03 0.17
C VAL A 79 8.24 20.10 1.09
N PRO A 80 7.33 19.26 0.58
CA PRO A 80 6.60 18.29 1.40
C PRO A 80 7.47 17.06 1.74
N LYS A 81 7.04 16.29 2.74
CA LYS A 81 7.60 14.95 3.00
C LYS A 81 7.43 14.05 1.78
N ALA A 82 8.30 13.05 1.65
CA ALA A 82 8.08 11.96 0.69
C ALA A 82 6.78 11.20 1.03
N CYS A 83 6.16 10.57 0.02
CA CYS A 83 4.89 9.86 0.18
C CYS A 83 5.12 8.36 0.36
N CYS A 84 4.29 7.72 1.19
CA CYS A 84 4.28 6.26 1.31
C CYS A 84 3.48 5.65 0.14
N ALA A 85 4.16 4.96 -0.77
CA ALA A 85 3.58 4.46 -2.01
C ALA A 85 3.96 2.98 -2.30
N PRO A 86 3.18 2.27 -3.14
CA PRO A 86 3.52 0.90 -3.55
C PRO A 86 4.83 0.85 -4.36
N THR A 87 5.75 -0.04 -3.97
CA THR A 87 7.02 -0.29 -4.68
C THR A 87 7.01 -1.59 -5.46
N LYS A 88 6.19 -2.55 -5.03
CA LYS A 88 5.97 -3.81 -5.72
C LYS A 88 4.49 -4.13 -5.75
N LEU A 89 3.97 -4.39 -6.94
CA LEU A 89 2.59 -4.79 -7.17
C LEU A 89 2.54 -6.14 -7.86
N SER A 90 1.49 -6.92 -7.61
CA SER A 90 1.21 -8.16 -8.33
C SER A 90 -0.14 -8.11 -9.04
N ALA A 91 -0.31 -9.01 -10.00
CA ALA A 91 -1.56 -9.18 -10.71
C ALA A 91 -2.56 -10.05 -9.94
N THR A 92 -3.84 -9.90 -10.25
CA THR A 92 -4.91 -10.83 -9.88
C THR A 92 -5.73 -11.19 -11.12
N SER A 93 -6.41 -12.34 -11.12
CA SER A 93 -7.28 -12.75 -12.22
C SER A 93 -8.74 -12.60 -11.82
N VAL A 94 -9.56 -12.12 -12.75
CA VAL A 94 -11.01 -11.94 -12.58
C VAL A 94 -11.72 -12.65 -13.72
N LEU A 95 -12.75 -13.42 -13.37
CA LEU A 95 -13.68 -14.09 -14.26
C LEU A 95 -14.98 -13.30 -14.27
N TYR A 96 -15.43 -12.84 -15.44
CA TYR A 96 -16.58 -11.95 -15.55
C TYR A 96 -17.29 -12.09 -16.90
N TYR A 97 -18.53 -11.60 -16.99
CA TYR A 97 -19.28 -11.46 -18.23
C TYR A 97 -18.91 -10.17 -18.96
N ASP A 98 -18.57 -10.25 -20.25
CA ASP A 98 -18.40 -9.07 -21.09
C ASP A 98 -19.74 -8.49 -21.59
N SER A 99 -19.69 -7.40 -22.34
CA SER A 99 -20.89 -6.74 -22.88
C SER A 99 -21.68 -7.60 -23.89
N SER A 100 -21.11 -8.68 -24.40
CA SER A 100 -21.76 -9.63 -25.31
C SER A 100 -22.17 -10.91 -24.58
N ASN A 101 -22.16 -10.90 -23.25
CA ASN A 101 -22.48 -12.02 -22.37
C ASN A 101 -21.54 -13.23 -22.51
N ASN A 102 -20.30 -13.01 -22.96
CA ASN A 102 -19.27 -14.04 -22.98
C ASN A 102 -18.57 -14.13 -21.61
N VAL A 103 -18.17 -15.34 -21.22
CA VAL A 103 -17.38 -15.56 -20.01
C VAL A 103 -15.90 -15.32 -20.30
N ILE A 104 -15.31 -14.30 -19.67
CA ILE A 104 -13.93 -13.87 -19.87
C ILE A 104 -13.12 -14.07 -18.59
N LEU A 105 -11.99 -14.78 -18.69
CA LEU A 105 -10.96 -14.80 -17.64
C LEU A 105 -9.83 -13.83 -18.01
N ARG A 106 -9.63 -12.78 -17.20
CA ARG A 106 -8.60 -11.78 -17.46
C ARG A 106 -7.66 -11.61 -16.28
N LYS A 107 -6.36 -11.49 -16.57
CA LYS A 107 -5.32 -11.15 -15.60
C LYS A 107 -5.07 -9.64 -15.58
N HIS A 108 -5.44 -8.99 -14.48
CA HIS A 108 -5.24 -7.56 -14.25
C HIS A 108 -3.94 -7.32 -13.48
N ARG A 109 -2.99 -6.61 -14.10
CA ARG A 109 -1.71 -6.22 -13.47
C ARG A 109 -1.94 -5.09 -12.46
N ASN A 110 -1.00 -4.93 -11.54
CA ASN A 110 -0.95 -3.81 -10.59
C ASN A 110 -2.15 -3.70 -9.63
N MET A 111 -2.77 -4.83 -9.27
CA MET A 111 -3.98 -4.84 -8.43
C MET A 111 -3.70 -5.06 -6.95
N VAL A 112 -2.61 -5.74 -6.60
CA VAL A 112 -2.30 -6.15 -5.23
C VAL A 112 -0.95 -5.58 -4.78
N VAL A 113 -0.93 -4.79 -3.72
CA VAL A 113 0.29 -4.25 -3.12
C VAL A 113 1.05 -5.36 -2.41
N ARG A 114 2.34 -5.51 -2.73
CA ARG A 114 3.25 -6.48 -2.11
C ARG A 114 4.28 -5.82 -1.20
N ALA A 115 4.71 -4.61 -1.55
CA ALA A 115 5.64 -3.82 -0.74
C ALA A 115 5.33 -2.32 -0.89
N CYS A 116 5.68 -1.57 0.15
CA CYS A 116 5.57 -0.12 0.22
C CYS A 116 6.96 0.50 0.40
N GLY A 117 7.06 1.79 0.14
CA GLY A 117 8.27 2.57 0.35
C GLY A 117 8.03 4.07 0.21
N CYS A 118 9.07 4.86 0.47
CA CYS A 118 9.01 6.32 0.43
C CYS A 118 9.53 6.89 -0.90
N HIS A 119 8.67 7.63 -1.60
CA HIS A 119 8.92 8.18 -2.93
C HIS A 119 8.63 9.67 -3.02
#